data_AF-A0A916BLV3-F1
#
_entry.id   AF-A0A916BLV3-F1
#
_cell.length_a   1.000
_cell.length_b   1.000
_cell.length_c   1.000
_cell.angle_alpha   90.00
_cell.angle_beta   90.00
_cell.angle_gamma   90.00
#
_symmetry.space_group_name_H-M   'P 1'
#
loop_
_entity.id
_entity.type
_entity.pdbx_description
1 polymer ?
#
loop_
_entity_poly.entity_id
_entity_poly.type
_entity_poly.pdbx_seq_one_letter_code
_entity_poly.pdbx_strand_id
1 'polypeptide(L)'
;MSLLQDAEKYLSRLTRAEKAQVLQWVARDLGEAYPGIEGTPGVSGGEPCIVRTRIPVWLLVRARELGTSEADLLHAYPALRAEDLANAWAYARAHKDEIEQQIRDNEAA
;
A
#
# COMPACT_ATOMS: atom_id res chain seq x y z
N MET A 1 21.25 -19.16 11.05
CA MET A 1 20.39 -19.64 9.95
C MET A 1 19.55 -18.45 9.50
N SER A 2 19.26 -18.33 8.21
CA SER A 2 18.37 -17.26 7.74
C SER A 2 16.91 -17.68 7.90
N LEU A 3 16.02 -16.70 8.17
CA LEU A 3 14.58 -16.93 8.29
C LEU A 3 13.99 -17.67 7.07
N LEU A 4 14.55 -17.40 5.89
CA LEU A 4 14.15 -18.04 4.64
C LEU A 4 14.53 -19.53 4.58
N GLN A 5 15.69 -19.90 5.12
CA GLN A 5 16.13 -21.31 5.19
C GLN A 5 15.25 -22.12 6.14
N ASP A 6 14.84 -21.52 7.26
CA ASP A 6 13.94 -22.16 8.20
C ASP A 6 12.54 -22.31 7.57
N ALA A 7 12.02 -21.27 6.92
CA ALA A 7 10.75 -21.33 6.20
C ALA A 7 10.73 -22.42 5.11
N GLU A 8 11.80 -22.54 4.32
CA GLU A 8 11.93 -23.60 3.31
C GLU A 8 11.88 -24.99 3.93
N LYS A 9 12.60 -25.20 5.05
CA LYS A 9 12.60 -26.45 5.80
C LYS A 9 11.21 -26.82 6.30
N TYR A 10 10.44 -25.86 6.82
CA TYR A 10 9.06 -26.13 7.28
C TYR A 10 8.12 -26.38 6.10
N LEU A 11 8.18 -25.58 5.04
CA LEU A 11 7.36 -25.77 3.83
C LEU A 11 7.60 -27.14 3.21
N SER A 12 8.83 -27.65 3.19
CA SER A 12 9.14 -28.98 2.63
C SER A 12 8.40 -30.13 3.33
N ARG A 13 8.02 -29.96 4.60
CA ARG A 13 7.32 -30.96 5.43
C ARG A 13 5.80 -30.92 5.30
N LEU A 14 5.25 -29.86 4.68
CA LEU A 14 3.81 -29.69 4.51
C LEU A 14 3.27 -30.48 3.32
N THR A 15 2.03 -30.95 3.46
CA THR A 15 1.23 -31.49 2.37
C THR A 15 0.91 -30.42 1.32
N ARG A 16 0.43 -30.83 0.14
CA ARG A 16 0.00 -29.89 -0.91
C ARG A 16 -1.13 -28.95 -0.45
N ALA A 17 -2.07 -29.44 0.35
CA ALA A 17 -3.17 -28.63 0.86
C ALA A 17 -2.68 -27.57 1.86
N GLU A 18 -1.79 -27.95 2.78
CA GLU A 18 -1.21 -27.02 3.74
C GLU A 18 -0.31 -25.97 3.06
N LYS A 19 0.46 -26.36 2.03
CA LYS A 19 1.22 -25.41 1.20
C LYS A 19 0.30 -24.39 0.51
N ALA A 20 -0.84 -24.83 0.00
CA ALA A 20 -1.82 -23.93 -0.61
C ALA A 20 -2.42 -22.97 0.44
N GLN A 21 -2.64 -23.44 1.66
CA GLN A 21 -3.12 -22.60 2.76
C GLN A 21 -2.09 -21.55 3.20
N VAL A 22 -0.81 -21.93 3.31
CA VAL A 22 0.28 -20.98 3.58
C VAL A 22 0.41 -19.98 2.44
N LEU A 23 0.34 -20.43 1.18
CA LEU A 23 0.34 -19.53 0.02
C LEU A 23 -0.84 -18.55 0.08
N GLN A 24 -2.03 -19.01 0.50
CA GLN A 24 -3.20 -18.15 0.65
C GLN A 24 -3.03 -17.12 1.78
N TRP A 25 -2.39 -17.49 2.89
CA TRP A 25 -2.06 -16.54 3.96
C TRP A 25 -1.01 -15.54 3.51
N VAL A 26 0.06 -15.99 2.87
CA VAL A 26 1.10 -15.10 2.33
C VAL A 26 0.50 -14.20 1.25
N ALA A 27 -0.37 -14.69 0.37
CA ALA A 27 -1.04 -13.87 -0.62
C ALA A 27 -2.04 -12.87 -0.02
N ARG A 28 -2.66 -13.20 1.13
CA ARG A 28 -3.51 -12.27 1.88
C ARG A 28 -2.67 -11.21 2.59
N ASP A 29 -1.61 -11.63 3.25
CA ASP A 29 -0.65 -10.76 3.95
C ASP A 29 0.06 -9.84 2.96
N LEU A 30 0.49 -10.36 1.80
CA LEU A 30 1.00 -9.57 0.68
C LEU A 30 -0.08 -8.75 -0.02
N GLY A 31 -1.34 -9.19 0.05
CA GLY A 31 -2.50 -8.42 -0.41
C GLY A 31 -2.81 -7.22 0.48
N GLU A 32 -2.45 -7.30 1.77
CA GLU A 32 -2.42 -6.17 2.71
C GLU A 32 -1.06 -5.44 2.71
N ALA A 33 0.00 -6.06 2.18
CA ALA A 33 1.29 -5.41 1.95
C ALA A 33 1.30 -4.74 0.58
N TYR A 34 0.74 -3.53 0.52
CA TYR A 34 0.80 -2.72 -0.69
C TYR A 34 2.26 -2.34 -0.98
N PRO A 35 2.90 -2.95 -2.00
CA PRO A 35 4.33 -2.75 -2.21
C PRO A 35 4.60 -1.27 -2.48
N GLY A 36 5.44 -0.66 -1.67
CA GLY A 36 5.75 0.76 -1.82
C GLY A 36 4.73 1.73 -1.23
N ILE A 37 3.89 1.28 -0.28
CA ILE A 37 3.20 2.17 0.66
C ILE A 37 3.70 1.88 2.05
N GLU A 38 4.21 2.91 2.72
CA GLU A 38 4.69 2.84 4.09
C GLU A 38 3.79 3.70 4.98
N GLY A 39 3.14 3.06 5.96
CA GLY A 39 2.52 3.76 7.09
C GLY A 39 3.52 3.75 8.25
N THR A 40 4.16 4.89 8.53
CA THR A 40 5.03 5.01 9.71
C THR A 40 4.24 5.70 10.83
N PRO A 41 3.93 5.02 11.95
CA PRO A 41 3.34 5.68 13.11
C PRO A 41 4.21 6.88 13.53
N GLY A 42 3.66 8.10 13.45
CA GLY A 42 4.36 9.33 13.83
C GLY A 42 5.02 10.13 12.70
N VAL A 43 4.97 9.69 11.44
CA VAL A 43 5.32 10.51 10.27
C VAL A 43 4.02 10.90 9.55
N SER A 44 3.80 12.19 9.28
CA SER A 44 2.53 12.72 8.74
C SER A 44 1.29 12.26 9.52
N GLY A 45 1.35 12.20 10.86
CA GLY A 45 0.22 11.76 11.69
C GLY A 45 -0.09 10.26 11.66
N GLY A 46 0.72 9.45 10.96
CA GLY A 46 0.46 8.02 10.73
C GLY A 46 -0.21 7.72 9.39
N GLU A 47 -0.34 8.71 8.52
CA GLU A 47 -0.97 8.56 7.21
C GLU A 47 -0.15 7.65 6.27
N PRO A 48 -0.81 6.78 5.48
CA PRO A 48 -0.16 5.92 4.50
C PRO A 48 0.46 6.77 3.39
N CYS A 49 1.77 6.69 3.23
CA CYS A 49 2.55 7.45 2.25
C CYS A 49 3.17 6.55 1.19
N ILE A 50 3.34 7.07 -0.03
CA ILE A 50 4.13 6.37 -1.05
C ILE A 50 5.58 6.29 -0.59
N VAL A 51 6.16 5.09 -0.65
CA VAL A 51 7.54 4.79 -0.25
C VAL A 51 8.51 5.72 -0.96
N ARG A 52 9.58 6.12 -0.27
CA ARG A 52 10.58 7.09 -0.76
C ARG A 52 10.03 8.51 -0.95
N THR A 53 8.78 8.77 -0.58
CA THR A 53 8.17 10.10 -0.66
C THR A 53 7.48 10.45 0.66
N ARG A 54 7.07 11.71 0.78
CA ARG A 54 6.12 12.15 1.83
C ARG A 54 4.76 12.48 1.23
N ILE A 55 4.41 11.84 0.12
CA ILE A 55 3.15 12.05 -0.58
C ILE A 55 2.15 11.05 0.00
N PRO A 56 1.12 11.52 0.73
CA PRO A 56 0.14 10.64 1.31
C PRO A 56 -0.83 10.12 0.24
N VAL A 57 -1.33 8.90 0.45
CA VAL A 57 -2.26 8.24 -0.49
C VAL A 57 -3.56 9.04 -0.61
N TRP A 58 -4.07 9.60 0.49
CA TRP A 58 -5.31 10.39 0.49
C TRP A 58 -5.24 11.59 -0.46
N LEU A 59 -4.08 12.25 -0.57
CA LEU A 59 -3.88 13.41 -1.44
C LEU A 59 -4.02 13.02 -2.91
N LEU A 60 -3.44 11.89 -3.30
CA LEU A 60 -3.55 11.36 -4.66
C LEU A 60 -4.99 10.99 -4.99
N VAL A 61 -5.68 10.34 -4.05
CA VAL A 61 -7.10 9.99 -4.19
C VAL A 61 -7.95 11.24 -4.35
N ARG A 62 -7.72 12.25 -3.50
CA ARG A 62 -8.46 13.51 -3.57
C ARG A 62 -8.22 14.27 -4.87
N ALA A 63 -6.98 14.38 -5.32
CA ALA A 63 -6.66 15.02 -6.60
C ALA A 63 -7.37 14.34 -7.77
N ARG A 64 -7.46 13.00 -7.75
CA ARG A 64 -8.19 12.22 -8.74
C ARG A 64 -9.70 12.46 -8.66
N GLU A 65 -10.30 12.53 -7.47
CA GLU A 65 -11.72 12.88 -7.28
C GLU A 65 -12.05 14.29 -7.82
N LEU A 66 -11.09 15.22 -7.71
CA LEU A 66 -11.21 16.58 -8.25
C LEU A 66 -10.95 16.65 -9.77
N GLY A 67 -10.68 15.51 -10.43
CA GLY A 67 -10.53 15.42 -11.89
C GLY A 67 -9.09 15.46 -12.40
N THR A 68 -8.08 15.41 -11.53
CA THR A 68 -6.67 15.36 -11.94
C THR A 68 -6.36 14.01 -12.58
N SER A 69 -5.74 14.02 -13.77
CA SER A 69 -5.35 12.78 -14.45
C SER A 69 -4.08 12.17 -13.85
N GLU A 70 -3.85 10.88 -14.06
CA GLU A 70 -2.61 10.22 -13.62
C GLU A 70 -1.37 10.82 -14.29
N ALA A 71 -1.49 11.26 -15.54
CA ALA A 71 -0.40 11.94 -16.24
C ALA A 71 -0.04 13.28 -15.58
N ASP A 72 -1.05 14.04 -15.15
CA ASP A 72 -0.84 15.31 -14.44
C ASP A 72 -0.23 15.06 -13.05
N LEU A 73 -0.64 14.00 -12.35
CA LEU A 73 -0.04 13.61 -11.07
C LEU A 73 1.44 13.24 -11.21
N LEU A 74 1.80 12.45 -12.23
CA LEU A 74 3.20 12.10 -12.50
C LEU A 74 4.02 13.31 -12.94
N HIS A 75 3.40 14.29 -13.62
CA HIS A 75 4.05 15.53 -13.99
C HIS A 75 4.29 16.43 -12.77
N ALA A 76 3.29 16.56 -11.89
CA ALA A 76 3.35 17.38 -10.68
C ALA A 76 4.31 16.81 -9.62
N TYR A 77 4.43 15.48 -9.58
CA TYR A 77 5.31 14.79 -8.64
C TYR A 77 6.30 13.87 -9.37
N PRO A 78 7.44 14.41 -9.87
CA PRO A 78 8.43 13.65 -10.64
C PRO A 78 9.09 12.48 -9.87
N ALA A 79 8.93 12.42 -8.55
CA ALA A 79 9.41 11.32 -7.72
C ALA A 79 8.49 10.08 -7.76
N LEU A 80 7.23 10.24 -8.20
CA LEU A 80 6.27 9.17 -8.34
C LEU A 80 6.51 8.37 -9.62
N ARG A 81 6.27 7.06 -9.52
CA ARG A 81 6.20 6.15 -10.67
C ARG A 81 4.75 5.75 -10.92
N ALA A 82 4.46 5.30 -12.14
CA ALA A 82 3.14 4.76 -12.47
C ALA A 82 2.75 3.57 -11.56
N GLU A 83 3.74 2.74 -11.19
CA GLU A 83 3.55 1.64 -10.22
C GLU A 83 3.12 2.15 -8.85
N ASP A 84 3.69 3.27 -8.38
CA ASP A 84 3.34 3.87 -7.10
C ASP A 84 1.86 4.31 -7.10
N LEU A 85 1.36 4.87 -8.21
CA LEU A 85 -0.06 5.21 -8.36
C LEU A 85 -0.96 3.97 -8.36
N ALA A 86 -0.57 2.91 -9.07
CA ALA A 86 -1.32 1.66 -9.10
C ALA A 86 -1.48 1.06 -7.69
N ASN A 87 -0.40 1.11 -6.90
CA ASN A 87 -0.39 0.66 -5.51
C ASN A 87 -1.23 1.58 -4.62
N ALA A 88 -1.15 2.91 -4.80
CA ALA A 88 -1.98 3.88 -4.09
C ALA A 88 -3.48 3.60 -4.29
N TRP A 89 -3.88 3.29 -5.52
CA TRP A 89 -5.28 2.94 -5.82
C TRP A 89 -5.70 1.60 -5.25
N ALA A 90 -4.79 0.61 -5.22
CA ALA A 90 -5.05 -0.66 -4.58
C ALA A 90 -5.29 -0.49 -3.08
N TYR A 91 -4.45 0.30 -2.41
CA TYR A 91 -4.61 0.66 -1.02
C TYR A 91 -5.93 1.38 -0.76
N ALA A 92 -6.22 2.43 -1.52
CA ALA A 92 -7.44 3.22 -1.33
C ALA A 92 -8.73 2.40 -1.51
N ARG A 93 -8.72 1.38 -2.38
CA ARG A 93 -9.89 0.48 -2.54
C ARG A 93 -10.14 -0.41 -1.32
N ALA A 94 -9.08 -0.83 -0.65
CA ALA A 94 -9.17 -1.70 0.52
C ALA A 94 -9.35 -0.92 1.83
N HIS A 95 -8.82 0.31 1.89
CA HIS A 95 -8.84 1.20 3.05
C HIS A 95 -9.72 2.44 2.80
N LYS A 96 -10.87 2.25 2.17
CA LYS A 96 -11.71 3.37 1.70
C LYS A 96 -12.15 4.29 2.84
N ASP A 97 -12.67 3.74 3.93
CA ASP A 97 -13.16 4.53 5.06
C ASP A 97 -12.04 5.33 5.75
N GLU A 98 -10.84 4.76 5.83
CA GLU A 98 -9.65 5.40 6.37
C GLU A 98 -9.22 6.59 5.50
N ILE A 99 -9.14 6.39 4.19
CA ILE A 99 -8.78 7.45 3.22
C ILE A 99 -9.81 8.57 3.24
N GLU A 100 -11.11 8.24 3.24
CA GLU A 100 -12.16 9.25 3.31
C GLU A 100 -12.10 10.06 4.61
N GLN A 101 -11.76 9.42 5.73
CA GLN A 101 -11.56 10.13 6.99
C GLN A 101 -10.36 11.08 6.91
N GLN A 102 -9.23 10.62 6.36
CA GLN A 102 -8.05 11.46 6.17
C GLN A 102 -8.32 12.67 5.26
N ILE A 103 -9.09 12.49 4.18
CA ILE A 103 -9.52 13.59 3.32
C ILE A 103 -10.32 14.61 4.13
N ARG A 104 -11.33 14.16 4.89
CA ARG A 104 -12.16 15.06 5.71
C ARG A 104 -11.35 15.82 6.76
N ASP A 105 -10.47 15.12 7.47
CA ASP A 105 -9.67 15.71 8.55
C ASP A 105 -8.69 16.77 8.02
N ASN A 106 -8.09 16.52 6.85
CA ASN A 106 -7.17 17.47 6.21
C ASN A 106 -7.88 18.62 5.48
N GLU A 107 -9.12 18.45 5.02
CA GLU A 107 -9.91 19.55 4.45
C GLU A 107 -10.53 20.47 5.50
N ALA A 108 -10.71 19.98 6.73
CA ALA A 108 -11.26 20.74 7.85
C ALA A 108 -10.21 21.50 8.68
N ALA A 109 -8.92 21.28 8.42
CA ALA A 109 -7.77 21.89 9.10
C ALA A 109 -7.25 23.14 8.38
#